data_AF-A0A4S4K4E8-F1
#
_entry.id   AF-A0A4S4K4E8-F1
#
_cell.length_a   1.000
_cell.length_b   1.000
_cell.length_c   1.000
_cell.angle_alpha   90.00
_cell.angle_beta   90.00
_cell.angle_gamma   90.00
#
_symmetry.space_group_name_H-M   'P 1'
#
loop_
_entity.id
_entity.type
_entity.pdbx_description
1 polymer ?
#
loop_
_entity_poly.entity_id
_entity_poly.type
_entity_poly.pdbx_seq_one_letter_code
_entity_poly.pdbx_strand_id
1 'polypeptide(L)'
;RIALETACLDVVGPPAHLPALLCASRPIYNALARSHDLFARIFRAKFDVSAPRRRFGPIALLSRNLAKQLTLYCIALKHIRAGDIYAPTLEHDLWTAYLMLSESDGKNYVHLVEYARLPDFVNRLVRARLHEDLTVAGWPTESTVKNLAVWLLWMVTDVLVFTPSSSLATMRAETREDREEFVRLLLPFVICCFHHTARTRSTPTAQP
;
A
#
# COMPACT_ATOMS: atom_id res chain seq x y z
N ARG A 1 -28.05 11.29 3.95
CA ARG A 1 -27.38 12.25 3.06
C ARG A 1 -26.31 13.03 3.82
N ILE A 2 -26.66 13.68 4.93
CA ILE A 2 -25.72 14.35 5.86
C ILE A 2 -24.50 13.48 6.18
N ALA A 3 -24.67 12.23 6.63
CA ALA A 3 -23.54 11.36 6.97
C ALA A 3 -22.55 11.09 5.82
N LEU A 4 -23.03 11.03 4.58
CA LEU A 4 -22.18 10.85 3.40
C LEU A 4 -21.40 12.15 3.11
N GLU A 5 -22.07 13.28 3.18
CA GLU A 5 -21.46 14.60 2.97
C GLU A 5 -20.41 14.87 4.05
N THR A 6 -20.71 14.60 5.32
CA THR A 6 -19.76 14.69 6.43
C THR A 6 -18.53 13.81 6.24
N ALA A 7 -18.72 12.56 5.78
CA ALA A 7 -17.61 11.64 5.55
C ALA A 7 -16.72 12.04 4.35
N CYS A 8 -17.24 12.86 3.43
CA CYS A 8 -16.56 13.30 2.22
C CYS A 8 -16.15 14.78 2.27
N LEU A 9 -16.23 15.44 3.44
CA LEU A 9 -15.75 16.83 3.62
C LEU A 9 -14.28 16.96 3.23
N ASP A 10 -13.45 16.06 3.74
CA ASP A 10 -12.07 15.94 3.30
C ASP A 10 -12.02 15.12 2.01
N VAL A 11 -11.38 15.67 0.99
CA VAL A 11 -11.19 14.97 -0.29
C VAL A 11 -10.25 13.77 -0.10
N VAL A 12 -9.13 13.99 0.58
CA VAL A 12 -8.04 13.01 0.74
C VAL A 12 -7.99 12.48 2.17
N GLY A 13 -7.70 11.19 2.31
CA GLY A 13 -7.60 10.48 3.57
C GLY A 13 -8.89 9.80 4.04
N PRO A 14 -8.85 9.13 5.21
CA PRO A 14 -10.01 8.52 5.85
C PRO A 14 -11.11 9.55 6.19
N PRO A 15 -12.38 9.12 6.34
CA PRO A 15 -13.47 10.01 6.73
C PRO A 15 -13.34 10.46 8.19
N ALA A 16 -12.57 11.52 8.44
CA ALA A 16 -12.18 11.96 9.78
C ALA A 16 -13.34 12.52 10.62
N HIS A 17 -14.34 13.11 9.97
CA HIS A 17 -15.51 13.69 10.64
C HIS A 17 -16.63 12.68 10.94
N LEU A 18 -16.60 11.50 10.32
CA LEU A 18 -17.62 10.48 10.52
C LEU A 18 -17.68 9.98 11.99
N PRO A 19 -16.55 9.68 12.67
CA PRO A 19 -16.56 9.32 14.09
C PRO A 19 -17.24 10.38 14.97
N ALA A 20 -16.97 11.67 14.76
CA ALA A 20 -17.59 12.74 15.54
C ALA A 20 -19.12 12.76 15.37
N LEU A 21 -19.61 12.56 14.14
CA LEU A 21 -21.05 12.44 13.87
C LEU A 21 -21.67 11.21 14.55
N LEU A 22 -20.97 10.07 14.53
CA LEU A 22 -21.42 8.85 15.19
C LEU A 22 -21.46 9.02 16.73
N CYS A 23 -20.58 9.83 17.30
CA CYS A 23 -20.58 10.14 18.73
C CYS A 23 -21.65 11.16 19.15
N ALA A 24 -22.26 11.88 18.20
CA ALA A 24 -23.21 12.95 18.51
C ALA A 24 -24.52 12.43 19.13
N SER A 25 -25.00 11.24 18.75
CA SER A 25 -26.18 10.65 19.39
C SER A 25 -26.27 9.12 19.24
N ARG A 26 -26.86 8.45 20.23
CA ARG A 26 -27.11 7.00 20.21
C ARG A 26 -28.01 6.54 19.06
N PRO A 27 -29.11 7.24 18.72
CA PRO A 27 -29.95 6.85 17.59
C PRO A 27 -29.20 6.90 16.24
N ILE A 28 -28.39 7.95 16.02
CA ILE A 28 -27.55 8.08 14.83
C ILE A 28 -26.52 6.95 14.78
N TYR A 29 -25.83 6.69 15.89
CA TYR A 29 -24.88 5.59 15.98
C TYR A 29 -25.53 4.26 15.58
N ASN A 30 -26.66 3.91 16.21
CA ASN A 30 -27.35 2.64 15.99
C ASN A 30 -27.84 2.47 14.55
N ALA A 31 -28.25 3.56 13.90
CA ALA A 31 -28.70 3.56 12.52
C ALA A 31 -27.54 3.45 11.51
N LEU A 32 -26.41 4.11 11.78
CA LEU A 32 -25.36 4.29 10.78
C LEU A 32 -24.17 3.34 10.93
N ALA A 33 -23.78 2.98 12.16
CA ALA A 33 -22.54 2.24 12.42
C ALA A 33 -22.47 0.85 11.74
N ARG A 34 -23.63 0.25 11.43
CA ARG A 34 -23.75 -1.06 10.78
C ARG A 34 -24.25 -1.00 9.34
N SER A 35 -24.42 0.20 8.78
CA SER A 35 -25.00 0.38 7.45
C SER A 35 -23.98 0.15 6.34
N HIS A 36 -23.90 -1.08 5.81
CA HIS A 36 -23.03 -1.39 4.67
C HIS A 36 -23.31 -0.49 3.45
N ASP A 37 -24.55 -0.05 3.24
CA ASP A 37 -24.90 0.86 2.15
C ASP A 37 -24.21 2.22 2.30
N LEU A 38 -24.23 2.80 3.51
CA LEU A 38 -23.56 4.07 3.78
C LEU A 38 -22.06 3.96 3.52
N PHE A 39 -21.39 2.96 4.10
CA PHE A 39 -19.96 2.77 3.92
C PHE A 39 -19.59 2.48 2.46
N ALA A 40 -20.40 1.71 1.74
CA ALA A 40 -20.19 1.47 0.32
C ALA A 40 -20.33 2.75 -0.53
N ARG A 41 -21.25 3.64 -0.16
CA ARG A 41 -21.41 4.95 -0.81
C ARG A 41 -20.23 5.89 -0.51
N ILE A 42 -19.73 5.89 0.73
CA ILE A 42 -18.52 6.62 1.10
C ILE A 42 -17.33 6.09 0.31
N PHE A 43 -17.19 4.76 0.18
CA PHE A 43 -16.13 4.16 -0.61
C PHE A 43 -16.17 4.61 -2.07
N ARG A 44 -17.33 4.53 -2.73
CA ARG A 44 -17.50 4.99 -4.12
C ARG A 44 -17.18 6.48 -4.31
N ALA A 45 -17.46 7.30 -3.30
CA ALA A 45 -17.15 8.72 -3.35
C ALA A 45 -15.64 8.94 -3.29
N LYS A 46 -14.94 8.28 -2.35
CA LYS A 46 -13.54 8.56 -2.03
C LYS A 46 -12.51 7.73 -2.78
N PHE A 47 -12.83 6.50 -3.18
CA PHE A 47 -11.91 5.52 -3.77
C PHE A 47 -12.39 5.05 -5.15
N ASP A 48 -11.48 4.43 -5.90
CA ASP A 48 -11.76 3.89 -7.22
C ASP A 48 -12.47 2.53 -7.13
N VAL A 49 -13.57 2.39 -7.88
CA VAL A 49 -14.37 1.15 -7.97
C VAL A 49 -14.38 0.53 -9.36
N SER A 50 -13.93 1.28 -10.36
CA SER A 50 -13.91 0.85 -11.75
C SER A 50 -12.87 -0.25 -11.98
N ALA A 51 -11.66 -0.11 -11.46
CA ALA A 51 -10.62 -1.13 -11.56
C ALA A 51 -11.00 -2.47 -10.88
N PRO A 52 -11.46 -2.51 -9.61
CA PRO A 52 -11.95 -3.75 -9.00
C PRO A 52 -13.08 -4.40 -9.80
N ARG A 53 -13.99 -3.60 -10.38
CA ARG A 53 -15.09 -4.09 -11.24
C ARG A 53 -14.57 -4.77 -12.50
N ARG A 54 -13.52 -4.23 -13.14
CA ARG A 54 -12.91 -4.85 -14.34
C ARG A 54 -12.27 -6.20 -14.01
N ARG A 55 -11.66 -6.33 -12.82
CA ARG A 55 -10.89 -7.51 -12.42
C ARG A 55 -11.75 -8.64 -11.85
N PHE A 56 -12.73 -8.31 -11.01
CA PHE A 56 -13.52 -9.29 -10.26
C PHE A 56 -15.02 -9.26 -10.61
N GLY A 57 -15.41 -8.40 -11.57
CA GLY A 57 -16.79 -8.28 -12.02
C GLY A 57 -17.70 -7.58 -11.00
N PRO A 58 -19.03 -7.75 -11.15
CA PRO A 58 -20.03 -7.08 -10.29
C PRO A 58 -19.94 -7.45 -8.81
N ILE A 59 -19.36 -8.60 -8.47
CA ILE A 59 -19.24 -9.11 -7.09
C ILE A 59 -18.37 -8.17 -6.25
N ALA A 60 -17.37 -7.51 -6.84
CA ALA A 60 -16.56 -6.50 -6.14
C ALA A 60 -17.40 -5.31 -5.66
N LEU A 61 -18.51 -5.00 -6.34
CA LEU A 61 -19.33 -3.82 -6.05
C LEU A 61 -20.43 -4.05 -5.01
N LEU A 62 -20.51 -5.25 -4.43
CA LEU A 62 -21.47 -5.54 -3.36
C LEU A 62 -21.18 -4.63 -2.17
N SER A 63 -22.23 -4.03 -1.59
CA SER A 63 -22.08 -3.02 -0.53
C SER A 63 -21.29 -3.54 0.67
N ARG A 64 -21.44 -4.82 1.03
CA ARG A 64 -20.64 -5.46 2.09
C ARG A 64 -19.14 -5.51 1.79
N ASN A 65 -18.76 -5.69 0.52
CA ASN A 65 -17.36 -5.79 0.10
C ASN A 65 -16.73 -4.40 0.10
N LEU A 66 -17.42 -3.42 -0.49
CA LEU A 66 -16.97 -2.03 -0.49
C LEU A 66 -16.89 -1.43 0.93
N ALA A 67 -17.83 -1.79 1.82
CA ALA A 67 -17.78 -1.38 3.22
C ALA A 67 -16.54 -1.95 3.93
N LYS A 68 -16.22 -3.24 3.71
CA LYS A 68 -15.00 -3.86 4.24
C LYS A 68 -13.74 -3.23 3.66
N GLN A 69 -13.69 -3.01 2.34
CA GLN A 69 -12.55 -2.38 1.67
C GLN A 69 -12.31 -0.96 2.21
N LEU A 70 -13.36 -0.18 2.48
CA LEU A 70 -13.23 1.14 3.09
C LEU A 70 -12.48 1.08 4.42
N THR A 71 -12.86 0.15 5.29
CA THR A 71 -12.18 -0.04 6.58
C THR A 71 -10.73 -0.45 6.40
N LEU A 72 -10.46 -1.44 5.54
CA LEU A 72 -9.10 -1.91 5.26
C LEU A 72 -8.21 -0.78 4.73
N TYR A 73 -8.68 -0.02 3.74
CA TYR A 73 -7.92 1.08 3.14
C TYR A 73 -7.67 2.18 4.16
N CYS A 74 -8.67 2.56 4.94
CA CYS A 74 -8.50 3.59 5.97
C CYS A 74 -7.51 3.19 7.07
N ILE A 75 -7.48 1.91 7.46
CA ILE A 75 -6.53 1.40 8.46
C ILE A 75 -5.12 1.41 7.88
N ALA A 76 -4.91 0.81 6.71
CA ALA A 76 -3.61 0.77 6.06
C ALA A 76 -3.03 2.17 5.83
N LEU A 77 -3.84 3.12 5.33
CA LEU A 77 -3.43 4.51 5.13
C LEU A 77 -2.95 5.16 6.45
N LYS A 78 -3.62 4.87 7.58
CA LYS A 78 -3.22 5.40 8.89
C LYS A 78 -1.93 4.76 9.39
N HIS A 79 -1.77 3.44 9.24
CA HIS A 79 -0.56 2.74 9.66
C HIS A 79 0.66 3.18 8.86
N ILE A 80 0.54 3.27 7.54
CA ILE A 80 1.60 3.76 6.66
C ILE A 80 1.98 5.20 7.04
N ARG A 81 0.98 6.05 7.31
CA ARG A 81 1.22 7.44 7.76
C ARG A 81 1.92 7.50 9.12
N ALA A 82 1.59 6.61 10.05
CA ALA A 82 2.23 6.52 11.36
C ALA A 82 3.74 6.18 11.22
N GLY A 83 4.10 5.44 10.17
CA GLY A 83 5.48 5.28 9.74
C GLY A 83 6.28 4.20 10.46
N ASP A 84 5.59 3.26 11.12
CA ASP A 84 6.21 2.11 11.78
C ASP A 84 6.55 1.01 10.76
N ILE A 85 7.84 0.86 10.47
CA ILE A 85 8.38 -0.12 9.51
C ILE A 85 8.63 -1.51 10.14
N TYR A 86 8.31 -1.69 11.43
CA TYR A 86 8.42 -2.96 12.16
C TYR A 86 7.07 -3.44 12.71
N ALA A 87 5.98 -2.75 12.37
CA ALA A 87 4.65 -3.11 12.81
C ALA A 87 4.30 -4.56 12.43
N PRO A 88 3.61 -5.32 13.30
CA PRO A 88 3.19 -6.69 12.98
C PRO A 88 2.17 -6.74 11.82
N THR A 89 1.49 -5.64 11.53
CA THR A 89 0.53 -5.52 10.42
C THR A 89 1.18 -5.12 9.10
N LEU A 90 2.48 -4.84 9.08
CA LEU A 90 3.18 -4.23 7.95
C LEU A 90 2.92 -4.97 6.64
N GLU A 91 3.05 -6.30 6.62
CA GLU A 91 2.83 -7.08 5.39
C GLU A 91 1.41 -6.88 4.83
N HIS A 92 0.40 -6.84 5.71
CA HIS A 92 -0.99 -6.60 5.31
C HIS A 92 -1.22 -5.18 4.80
N ASP A 93 -0.59 -4.19 5.44
CA ASP A 93 -0.67 -2.79 5.04
C ASP A 93 0.00 -2.57 3.67
N LEU A 94 1.14 -3.23 3.41
CA LEU A 94 1.84 -3.21 2.11
C LEU A 94 1.02 -3.91 1.01
N TRP A 95 0.40 -5.05 1.30
CA TRP A 95 -0.53 -5.70 0.35
C TRP A 95 -1.70 -4.79 0.00
N THR A 96 -2.27 -4.12 1.01
CA THR A 96 -3.36 -3.17 0.80
C THR A 96 -2.92 -2.01 -0.07
N ALA A 97 -1.74 -1.42 0.19
CA ALA A 97 -1.18 -0.36 -0.64
C ALA A 97 -0.92 -0.83 -2.09
N TYR A 98 -0.44 -2.06 -2.26
CA TYR A 98 -0.17 -2.65 -3.57
C TYR A 98 -1.46 -2.83 -4.38
N LEU A 99 -2.51 -3.35 -3.74
CA LEU A 99 -3.84 -3.45 -4.37
C LEU A 99 -4.40 -2.08 -4.69
N MET A 100 -4.29 -1.10 -3.79
CA MET A 100 -4.73 0.26 -4.03
C MET A 100 -4.04 0.93 -5.22
N LEU A 101 -2.72 0.74 -5.39
CA LEU A 101 -1.98 1.27 -6.54
C LEU A 101 -2.31 0.52 -7.83
N SER A 102 -2.35 -0.82 -7.78
CA SER A 102 -2.65 -1.64 -8.97
C SER A 102 -4.09 -1.47 -9.46
N GLU A 103 -5.00 -1.09 -8.57
CA GLU A 103 -6.40 -0.78 -8.87
C GLU A 103 -6.71 0.72 -8.81
N SER A 104 -5.71 1.57 -9.08
CA SER A 104 -5.90 3.02 -9.12
C SER A 104 -6.32 3.50 -10.52
N ASP A 105 -7.47 4.16 -10.60
CA ASP A 105 -7.86 4.99 -11.75
C ASP A 105 -7.63 6.49 -11.46
N GLY A 106 -7.05 6.81 -10.30
CA GLY A 106 -6.55 8.14 -9.93
C GLY A 106 -6.79 8.49 -8.46
N LYS A 107 -7.95 8.13 -7.90
CA LYS A 107 -8.31 8.50 -6.51
C LYS A 107 -7.45 7.74 -5.50
N ASN A 108 -7.28 6.43 -5.69
CA ASN A 108 -6.53 5.59 -4.74
C ASN A 108 -5.08 6.06 -4.58
N TYR A 109 -4.45 6.46 -5.69
CA TYR A 109 -3.11 7.02 -5.71
C TYR A 109 -2.98 8.27 -4.83
N VAL A 110 -3.89 9.24 -4.98
CA VAL A 110 -3.86 10.51 -4.22
C VAL A 110 -3.90 10.24 -2.71
N HIS A 111 -4.71 9.27 -2.25
CA HIS A 111 -4.73 8.89 -0.83
C HIS A 111 -3.40 8.34 -0.34
N LEU A 112 -2.75 7.47 -1.12
CA LEU A 112 -1.47 6.87 -0.73
C LEU A 112 -0.33 7.88 -0.72
N VAL A 113 -0.29 8.77 -1.71
CA VAL A 113 0.83 9.72 -1.86
C VAL A 113 0.65 10.95 -0.99
N GLU A 114 -0.50 11.62 -1.07
CA GLU A 114 -0.69 12.89 -0.37
C GLU A 114 -1.01 12.70 1.11
N TYR A 115 -1.90 11.76 1.45
CA TYR A 115 -2.29 11.53 2.84
C TYR A 115 -1.34 10.58 3.56
N ALA A 116 -1.10 9.39 3.01
CA ALA A 116 -0.32 8.36 3.72
C ALA A 116 1.20 8.55 3.61
N ARG A 117 1.68 9.42 2.71
CA ARG A 117 3.12 9.61 2.45
C ARG A 117 3.83 8.30 2.11
N LEU A 118 3.13 7.41 1.39
CA LEU A 118 3.65 6.11 0.97
C LEU A 118 5.05 6.20 0.34
N PRO A 119 5.38 7.18 -0.54
CA PRO A 119 6.71 7.30 -1.13
C PRO A 119 7.83 7.40 -0.08
N ASP A 120 7.67 8.28 0.90
CA ASP A 120 8.67 8.49 1.96
C ASP A 120 8.77 7.24 2.86
N PHE A 121 7.64 6.58 3.11
CA PHE A 121 7.55 5.36 3.90
C PHE A 121 8.30 4.20 3.25
N VAL A 122 8.04 3.90 1.97
CA VAL A 122 8.68 2.77 1.27
C VAL A 122 10.17 3.00 1.03
N ASN A 123 10.59 4.25 0.77
CA ASN A 123 12.01 4.59 0.67
C ASN A 123 12.76 4.26 1.98
N ARG A 124 12.18 4.65 3.12
CA ARG A 124 12.75 4.35 4.44
C ARG A 124 12.75 2.85 4.73
N LEU A 125 11.67 2.15 4.38
CA LEU A 125 11.55 0.71 4.54
C LEU A 125 12.63 -0.03 3.74
N VAL A 126 12.84 0.34 2.48
CA VAL A 126 13.87 -0.25 1.61
C VAL A 126 15.26 0.02 2.16
N ARG A 127 15.58 1.26 2.51
CA ARG A 127 16.91 1.62 3.04
C ARG A 127 17.22 0.95 4.37
N ALA A 128 16.23 0.81 5.25
CA ALA A 128 16.44 0.22 6.58
C ALA A 128 16.43 -1.30 6.58
N ARG A 129 15.51 -1.94 5.82
CA ARG A 129 15.18 -3.36 6.05
C ARG A 129 15.62 -4.30 4.93
N LEU A 130 16.01 -3.79 3.76
CA LEU A 130 16.29 -4.66 2.62
C LEU A 130 17.47 -5.61 2.89
N HIS A 131 18.49 -5.15 3.62
CA HIS A 131 19.70 -5.90 4.00
C HIS A 131 19.78 -6.27 5.49
N GLU A 132 18.70 -6.07 6.26
CA GLU A 132 18.67 -6.36 7.71
C GLU A 132 19.02 -7.82 8.03
N ASP A 133 18.47 -8.75 7.24
CA ASP A 133 18.73 -10.19 7.37
C ASP A 133 19.54 -10.69 6.18
N LEU A 134 20.75 -11.20 6.45
CA LEU A 134 21.61 -11.83 5.46
C LEU A 134 21.65 -13.35 5.68
N THR A 135 21.64 -14.09 4.57
CA THR A 135 21.92 -15.52 4.55
C THR A 135 23.38 -15.78 4.94
N VAL A 136 23.72 -17.05 5.23
CA VAL A 136 25.10 -17.48 5.55
C VAL A 136 26.10 -17.09 4.44
N ALA A 137 25.63 -17.00 3.19
CA ALA A 137 26.42 -16.60 2.04
C ALA A 137 26.50 -15.07 1.83
N GLY A 138 25.99 -14.27 2.77
CA GLY A 138 26.00 -12.81 2.74
C GLY A 138 24.92 -12.19 1.84
N TRP A 139 23.98 -12.98 1.30
CA TRP A 139 22.90 -12.48 0.45
C TRP A 139 21.68 -12.05 1.26
N PRO A 140 20.97 -10.97 0.89
CA PRO A 140 19.72 -10.58 1.53
C PRO A 140 18.69 -11.72 1.52
N THR A 141 18.07 -11.95 2.67
CA THR A 141 17.00 -12.95 2.78
C THR A 141 15.73 -12.43 2.13
N GLU A 142 15.15 -13.19 1.21
CA GLU A 142 13.89 -12.84 0.55
C GLU A 142 12.72 -12.92 1.52
N SER A 143 11.80 -11.95 1.45
CA SER A 143 10.54 -11.97 2.20
C SER A 143 9.46 -11.22 1.44
N THR A 144 8.19 -11.53 1.72
CA THR A 144 7.03 -10.83 1.14
C THR A 144 7.12 -9.32 1.37
N VAL A 145 7.52 -8.90 2.58
CA VAL A 145 7.69 -7.48 2.94
C VAL A 145 8.72 -6.80 2.06
N LYS A 146 9.92 -7.39 1.90
CA LYS A 146 10.99 -6.83 1.07
C LYS A 146 10.58 -6.75 -0.40
N ASN A 147 9.94 -7.80 -0.92
CA ASN A 147 9.44 -7.83 -2.28
C ASN A 147 8.37 -6.76 -2.52
N LEU A 148 7.36 -6.66 -1.64
CA LEU A 148 6.34 -5.62 -1.72
C LEU A 148 6.94 -4.22 -1.60
N ALA A 149 7.94 -4.01 -0.73
CA ALA A 149 8.61 -2.73 -0.59
C ALA A 149 9.25 -2.27 -1.91
N VAL A 150 9.98 -3.16 -2.59
CA VAL A 150 10.61 -2.87 -3.89
C VAL A 150 9.56 -2.62 -4.98
N TRP A 151 8.50 -3.43 -5.04
CA TRP A 151 7.40 -3.23 -5.99
C TRP A 151 6.68 -1.91 -5.79
N LEU A 152 6.32 -1.58 -4.55
CA LEU A 152 5.62 -0.34 -4.21
C LEU A 152 6.49 0.88 -4.51
N LEU A 153 7.77 0.81 -4.15
CA LEU A 153 8.76 1.82 -4.49
C LEU A 153 8.78 2.05 -6.00
N TRP A 154 8.96 1.00 -6.80
CA TRP A 154 8.91 1.10 -8.27
C TRP A 154 7.64 1.76 -8.78
N MET A 155 6.46 1.34 -8.29
CA MET A 155 5.17 1.89 -8.71
C MET A 155 4.99 3.38 -8.37
N VAL A 156 5.65 3.88 -7.32
CA VAL A 156 5.60 5.31 -6.98
C VAL A 156 6.70 6.12 -7.65
N THR A 157 7.85 5.53 -8.01
CA THR A 157 8.98 6.23 -8.62
C THR A 157 8.63 6.96 -9.92
N ASP A 158 7.86 6.33 -10.83
CA ASP A 158 7.52 6.93 -12.13
C ASP A 158 6.59 8.15 -12.03
N VAL A 159 5.75 8.22 -10.99
CA VAL A 159 4.72 9.26 -10.87
C VAL A 159 5.25 10.51 -10.14
N LEU A 160 6.32 10.34 -9.36
CA LEU A 160 7.01 11.42 -8.64
C LEU A 160 7.77 12.39 -9.54
N VAL A 161 7.85 12.07 -10.83
CA VAL A 161 8.27 12.97 -11.91
C VAL A 161 7.43 14.25 -11.98
N PHE A 162 6.17 14.20 -11.54
CA PHE A 162 5.21 15.29 -11.64
C PHE A 162 4.90 16.00 -10.31
N THR A 163 5.42 15.54 -9.16
CA THR A 163 5.13 16.13 -7.84
C THR A 163 6.42 16.47 -7.07
N PRO A 164 6.88 17.73 -7.07
CA PRO A 164 8.18 18.15 -6.52
C PRO A 164 8.27 18.19 -4.98
N SER A 165 7.26 17.74 -4.24
CA SER A 165 7.13 17.94 -2.78
C SER A 165 7.41 16.68 -1.93
N SER A 166 7.89 15.59 -2.53
CA SER A 166 8.20 14.33 -1.83
C SER A 166 9.71 14.14 -1.66
N SER A 167 10.15 13.39 -0.64
CA SER A 167 11.57 13.08 -0.44
C SER A 167 12.17 12.20 -1.55
N LEU A 168 11.32 11.67 -2.44
CA LEU A 168 11.71 10.91 -3.62
C LEU A 168 11.69 11.75 -4.92
N ALA A 169 11.07 12.94 -4.95
CA ALA A 169 11.39 13.96 -5.96
C ALA A 169 12.88 14.34 -5.87
N THR A 170 13.44 14.21 -4.67
CA THR A 170 14.87 14.27 -4.38
C THR A 170 15.66 13.17 -5.08
N MET A 171 15.11 12.04 -5.55
CA MET A 171 15.87 11.06 -6.37
C MET A 171 16.38 11.60 -7.72
N ARG A 172 15.68 12.60 -8.28
CA ARG A 172 16.20 13.31 -9.46
C ARG A 172 17.32 14.27 -9.11
N ALA A 173 17.25 14.86 -7.93
CA ALA A 173 18.30 15.66 -7.33
C ALA A 173 19.28 14.81 -6.47
N GLU A 174 19.19 13.48 -6.53
CA GLU A 174 19.96 12.61 -5.63
C GLU A 174 21.42 12.76 -5.98
N THR A 175 22.21 12.78 -4.91
CA THR A 175 23.65 12.75 -5.03
C THR A 175 24.05 11.42 -5.69
N ARG A 176 25.26 11.39 -6.27
CA ARG A 176 25.75 10.16 -6.89
C ARG A 176 25.85 9.03 -5.86
N GLU A 177 26.20 9.39 -4.63
CA GLU A 177 26.35 8.51 -3.49
C GLU A 177 25.02 7.83 -3.12
N ASP A 178 23.92 8.58 -3.09
CA ASP A 178 22.59 8.05 -2.80
C ASP A 178 22.14 7.03 -3.86
N ARG A 179 22.43 7.30 -5.14
CA ARG A 179 22.14 6.38 -6.25
C ARG A 179 22.97 5.11 -6.17
N GLU A 180 24.25 5.22 -5.86
CA GLU A 180 25.15 4.08 -5.70
C GLU A 180 24.77 3.20 -4.49
N GLU A 181 24.32 3.81 -3.39
CA GLU A 181 23.72 3.07 -2.26
C GLU A 181 22.46 2.31 -2.72
N PHE A 182 21.55 2.99 -3.41
CA PHE A 182 20.29 2.39 -3.84
C PHE A 182 20.49 1.23 -4.83
N VAL A 183 21.40 1.40 -5.79
CA VAL A 183 21.80 0.34 -6.72
C VAL A 183 22.37 -0.84 -5.95
N ARG A 184 23.27 -0.61 -4.98
CA ARG A 184 23.82 -1.70 -4.15
C ARG A 184 22.74 -2.44 -3.36
N LEU A 185 21.76 -1.71 -2.84
CA LEU A 185 20.65 -2.28 -2.09
C LEU A 185 19.77 -3.19 -2.98
N LEU A 186 19.41 -2.72 -4.17
CA LEU A 186 18.49 -3.42 -5.08
C LEU A 186 19.14 -4.53 -5.92
N LEU A 187 20.42 -4.40 -6.24
CA LEU A 187 21.12 -5.30 -7.17
C LEU A 187 20.95 -6.80 -6.82
N PRO A 188 21.04 -7.24 -5.55
CA PRO A 188 20.78 -8.62 -5.18
C PRO A 188 19.37 -9.09 -5.59
N PHE A 189 18.34 -8.26 -5.44
CA PHE A 189 16.96 -8.64 -5.74
C PHE A 189 16.69 -8.71 -7.24
N VAL A 190 17.44 -7.95 -8.05
CA VAL A 190 17.37 -8.02 -9.52
C VAL A 190 18.11 -9.26 -10.04
N ILE A 191 19.28 -9.59 -9.47
CA ILE A 191 20.13 -10.71 -9.92
C ILE A 191 19.65 -12.06 -9.38
N CYS A 192 19.13 -12.12 -8.15
CA CYS A 192 18.73 -13.38 -7.49
C CYS A 192 17.57 -14.10 -8.20
N CYS A 193 16.76 -13.40 -9.02
CA CYS A 193 15.79 -14.02 -9.93
C CYS A 193 16.42 -15.13 -10.81
N PHE A 194 17.72 -15.06 -11.08
CA PHE A 194 18.45 -16.03 -11.88
C PHE A 194 19.15 -17.14 -11.09
N HIS A 195 19.30 -17.01 -9.76
CA HIS A 195 19.95 -18.03 -8.92
C HIS A 195 19.00 -19.11 -8.42
N HIS A 196 17.71 -18.78 -8.16
CA HIS A 196 16.74 -19.75 -7.67
C HIS A 196 16.26 -20.75 -8.73
N THR A 197 16.37 -20.41 -10.02
CA THR A 197 16.03 -21.31 -11.12
C THR A 197 17.06 -22.42 -11.33
N ALA A 198 18.31 -22.23 -10.85
CA ALA A 198 19.36 -23.23 -10.96
C ALA A 198 19.30 -24.31 -9.86
N ARG A 199 18.72 -24.00 -8.68
CA ARG A 199 18.74 -24.91 -7.52
C ARG A 199 17.60 -25.91 -7.47
N THR A 200 16.51 -25.67 -8.18
CA THR A 200 15.34 -26.59 -8.23
C THR A 200 15.47 -27.68 -9.30
N ARG A 201 16.60 -27.76 -10.03
CA ARG A 201 16.86 -28.80 -11.06
C ARG A 201 17.80 -29.93 -10.64
N SER A 202 18.09 -30.11 -9.35
CA SER A 202 18.77 -31.32 -8.87
C SER A 202 17.76 -32.34 -8.35
N THR A 203 17.36 -33.25 -9.25
CA THR A 203 16.67 -34.52 -9.01
C THR A 203 17.28 -35.36 -7.88
N PRO A 204 16.51 -36.09 -7.07
CA PRO A 204 17.02 -37.31 -6.46
C PRO A 204 16.89 -38.44 -7.50
N THR A 205 18.00 -38.77 -8.14
CA THR A 205 18.19 -40.01 -8.89
C THR A 205 18.02 -41.16 -7.89
N ALA A 206 16.94 -41.92 -8.04
CA ALA A 206 16.82 -43.22 -7.40
C ALA A 206 17.92 -44.14 -7.96
N GLN A 207 18.70 -44.75 -7.08
CA GLN A 207 19.67 -45.78 -7.40
C GLN A 207 19.51 -46.93 -6.37
N PRO A 208 19.89 -48.16 -6.77
CA PRO A 208 18.97 -49.27 -7.01
C PRO A 208 18.61 -50.11 -5.78
#